data_AF-A0A417IIB4-F1
#
_entry.id   AF-A0A417IIB4-F1
#
_cell.length_a   1.000
_cell.length_b   1.000
_cell.length_c   1.000
_cell.angle_alpha   90.00
_cell.angle_beta   90.00
_cell.angle_gamma   90.00
#
_symmetry.space_group_name_H-M   'P 1'
#
loop_
_entity.id
_entity.type
_entity.pdbx_description
1 polymer ?
#
loop_
_entity_poly.entity_id
_entity_poly.type
_entity_poly.pdbx_seq_one_letter_code
_entity_poly.pdbx_strand_id
1 'polypeptide(L)' 'MCNLSLGIEERAEARGEAIGEARGKLIGEKKSSEKIIMNMYNNKFTLEKISLATQKSIHEIKEIIKQKNSAVV' A
#
# COMPACT_ATOMS: atom_id res chain seq x y z
N MET A 1 25.00 21.89 33.63
CA MET A 1 24.52 20.50 33.76
C MET A 1 24.02 20.11 32.39
N CYS A 2 24.85 19.39 31.61
CA CYS A 2 24.55 19.10 30.21
C CYS A 2 23.57 17.94 30.12
N ASN A 3 22.32 18.24 29.80
CA ASN A 3 21.27 17.25 29.54
C ASN A 3 21.48 16.68 28.12
N LEU A 4 22.44 15.76 27.98
CA LEU A 4 22.69 15.04 26.72
C LEU A 4 21.55 14.06 26.36
N SER A 5 20.64 13.73 27.29
CA SER A 5 19.59 12.71 27.07
C SER A 5 18.40 13.20 26.26
N LEU A 6 17.98 14.47 26.41
CA LEU A 6 16.82 15.03 25.70
C LEU A 6 16.98 14.95 24.18
N GLY A 7 18.19 15.16 23.66
CA GLY A 7 18.45 15.13 22.21
C GLY A 7 18.53 13.72 21.59
N ILE A 8 18.51 12.66 22.41
CA ILE A 8 18.54 11.25 21.96
C ILE A 8 17.11 10.69 21.91
N GLU A 9 16.29 10.96 22.92
CA GLU A 9 14.88 10.53 22.96
C GLU A 9 14.05 11.21 21.85
N GLU A 10 14.21 12.54 21.66
CA GLU A 10 13.50 13.29 20.61
C GLU A 10 13.87 12.80 19.19
N ARG A 11 15.12 12.35 19.00
CA ARG A 11 15.57 11.77 17.72
C ARG A 11 15.07 10.34 17.49
N ALA A 12 14.84 9.57 18.56
CA ALA A 12 14.30 8.22 18.47
C ALA A 12 12.81 8.24 18.16
N GLU A 13 12.06 9.16 18.79
CA GLU A 13 10.62 9.35 18.59
C GLU A 13 10.30 9.86 17.18
N ALA A 14 11.01 10.89 16.70
CA ALA A 14 10.86 11.39 15.33
C ALA A 14 11.18 10.34 14.25
N ARG A 15 12.13 9.42 14.52
CA ARG A 15 12.42 8.27 13.63
C ARG A 15 11.33 7.20 13.70
N GLY A 16 10.79 6.94 14.88
CA GLY A 16 9.68 6.01 15.08
C GLY A 16 8.42 6.43 14.33
N GLU A 17 8.04 7.70 14.42
CA GLU A 17 6.90 8.26 13.70
C GLU A 17 7.12 8.28 12.19
N ALA A 18 8.27 8.72 11.70
CA ALA A 18 8.56 8.74 10.26
C ALA A 18 8.52 7.33 9.63
N ILE A 19 9.02 6.31 10.33
CA ILE A 19 8.96 4.92 9.87
C ILE A 19 7.51 4.38 9.96
N GLY A 20 6.78 4.74 11.01
CA GLY A 20 5.37 4.38 11.21
C GLY A 20 4.46 4.96 10.12
N GLU A 21 4.58 6.25 9.83
CA GLU A 21 3.83 6.93 8.77
C GLU A 21 4.21 6.41 7.38
N ALA A 22 5.50 6.27 7.08
CA ALA A 22 5.92 5.76 5.78
C ALA A 22 5.39 4.34 5.52
N ARG A 23 5.44 3.46 6.53
CA ARG A 23 4.87 2.11 6.45
C ARG A 23 3.34 2.13 6.38
N GLY A 24 2.68 2.94 7.19
CA GLY A 24 1.23 3.08 7.20
C GLY A 24 0.68 3.58 5.87
N LYS A 25 1.36 4.57 5.27
CA LYS A 25 1.02 5.14 3.97
C LYS A 25 1.24 4.15 2.84
N LEU A 26 2.37 3.44 2.81
CA LEU A 26 2.64 2.39 1.83
C LEU A 26 1.63 1.24 1.90
N ILE A 27 1.25 0.80 3.10
CA ILE A 27 0.25 -0.27 3.29
C ILE A 27 -1.15 0.23 2.89
N GLY A 28 -1.50 1.48 3.23
CA GLY A 28 -2.76 2.10 2.86
C GLY A 28 -2.89 2.30 1.34
N GLU A 29 -1.83 2.80 0.70
CA GLU A 29 -1.76 2.98 -0.75
C GLU A 29 -1.89 1.63 -1.47
N LYS A 30 -1.13 0.61 -1.05
CA LYS A 30 -1.21 -0.74 -1.65
C LYS A 30 -2.61 -1.36 -1.52
N LYS A 31 -3.24 -1.27 -0.33
CA LYS A 31 -4.63 -1.73 -0.12
C LYS A 31 -5.63 -0.96 -0.98
N SER A 32 -5.44 0.35 -1.14
CA SER A 32 -6.26 1.19 -1.99
C SER A 32 -6.14 0.79 -3.46
N SER A 33 -4.91 0.56 -3.95
CA SER A 33 -4.65 0.11 -5.33
C SER A 33 -5.36 -1.21 -5.64
N GLU A 34 -5.26 -2.20 -4.75
CA GLU A 34 -5.92 -3.50 -4.93
C GLU A 34 -7.45 -3.37 -4.94
N LYS A 35 -8.01 -2.49 -4.09
CA LYS A 35 -9.46 -2.22 -4.06
C LYS A 35 -9.92 -1.55 -5.36
N ILE A 36 -9.13 -0.62 -5.90
CA ILE A 36 -9.40 0.03 -7.19
C ILE A 36 -9.38 -1.01 -8.32
N ILE A 37 -8.37 -1.89 -8.37
CA ILE A 37 -8.26 -2.98 -9.34
C ILE A 37 -9.50 -3.88 -9.30
N MET A 38 -9.90 -4.34 -8.11
CA MET A 38 -11.08 -5.19 -7.95
C MET A 38 -12.37 -4.46 -8.33
N ASN A 39 -12.50 -3.17 -7.99
CA ASN A 39 -13.67 -2.39 -8.38
C ASN A 39 -13.77 -2.24 -9.91
N MET A 40 -12.66 -1.95 -10.60
CA MET A 40 -12.64 -1.90 -12.06
C MET A 40 -12.93 -3.27 -12.68
N TYR A 41 -12.37 -4.35 -12.13
CA TYR A 41 -12.65 -5.71 -12.57
C TYR A 41 -14.14 -6.07 -12.41
N ASN A 42 -14.75 -5.74 -11.28
CA ASN A 42 -16.18 -5.96 -11.01
C ASN A 42 -17.08 -5.12 -11.94
N ASN A 43 -16.62 -3.94 -12.33
CA ASN A 43 -17.28 -3.09 -13.34
C ASN A 43 -16.99 -3.52 -14.79
N LYS A 44 -16.45 -4.72 -15.00
CA LYS A 44 -16.17 -5.32 -16.33
C LYS A 44 -15.21 -4.52 -17.21
N PHE A 45 -14.29 -3.74 -16.62
CA PHE A 45 -13.20 -3.15 -17.37
C PHE A 45 -12.24 -4.23 -17.88
N THR A 46 -11.64 -4.02 -19.06
CA THR A 46 -10.62 -4.95 -19.59
C THR A 46 -9.33 -4.84 -18.79
N LEU A 47 -8.57 -5.93 -18.75
CA LEU A 47 -7.28 -5.97 -18.04
C LEU A 47 -6.30 -4.93 -18.59
N GLU A 48 -6.35 -4.58 -19.88
CA GLU A 48 -5.48 -3.52 -20.42
C GLU A 48 -5.84 -2.13 -19.88
N LYS A 49 -7.14 -1.82 -19.72
CA LYS A 49 -7.57 -0.54 -19.14
C LYS A 49 -7.20 -0.43 -17.67
N ILE A 50 -7.33 -1.53 -16.94
CA ILE A 50 -6.94 -1.59 -15.52
C ILE A 50 -5.41 -1.44 -15.39
N SER A 51 -4.64 -2.09 -16.26
CA SER A 51 -3.18 -1.94 -16.38
C SER A 51 -2.80 -0.48 -16.58
N LEU A 52 -3.43 0.19 -17.57
CA LEU A 52 -3.18 1.60 -17.85
C LEU A 52 -3.51 2.52 -16.68
N ALA A 53 -4.66 2.30 -16.01
CA ALA A 53 -5.12 3.14 -14.92
C ALA A 53 -4.32 2.97 -13.63
N THR A 54 -3.78 1.76 -13.39
CA THR A 54 -3.07 1.42 -12.15
C THR A 54 -1.55 1.32 -12.33
N GLN A 55 -1.06 1.49 -13.56
CA GLN A 55 0.34 1.34 -13.96
C GLN A 55 0.94 -0.01 -13.54
N LYS A 56 0.09 -1.05 -13.48
CA LYS A 56 0.48 -2.41 -13.12
C LYS A 56 0.49 -3.32 -14.33
N SER A 57 1.34 -4.33 -14.30
CA SER A 57 1.31 -5.36 -15.34
C SER A 57 0.00 -6.15 -15.29
N ILE A 58 -0.44 -6.65 -16.45
CA ILE A 58 -1.60 -7.56 -16.54
C ILE A 58 -1.39 -8.81 -15.67
N HIS A 59 -0.15 -9.26 -15.52
CA HIS A 59 0.20 -10.39 -14.66
C HIS A 59 -0.11 -10.09 -13.19
N GLU A 60 0.40 -8.97 -12.66
CA GLU A 60 0.12 -8.55 -11.28
C GLU A 60 -1.38 -8.36 -11.02
N ILE A 61 -2.12 -7.79 -11.98
CA ILE A 61 -3.57 -7.61 -11.85
C ILE A 61 -4.27 -8.97 -11.71
N LYS A 62 -3.88 -9.96 -12.51
CA LYS A 62 -4.43 -11.33 -12.40
C LYS A 62 -4.08 -11.96 -11.06
N GLU A 63 -2.86 -11.78 -10.56
CA GLU A 63 -2.47 -12.29 -9.24
C GLU A 63 -3.29 -11.65 -8.12
N ILE A 64 -3.50 -10.33 -8.16
CA ILE A 64 -4.31 -9.60 -7.18
C ILE A 64 -5.75 -10.11 -7.18
N ILE A 65 -6.37 -10.27 -8.36
CA ILE A 65 -7.73 -10.80 -8.49
C ILE A 65 -7.81 -12.24 -7.95
N LYS A 66 -6.84 -13.08 -8.29
CA LYS A 66 -6.76 -14.48 -7.81
C LYS A 66 -6.61 -14.54 -6.29
N GLN A 67 -5.70 -13.75 -5.72
CA GLN A 67 -5.49 -13.70 -4.26
C GLN A 67 -6.75 -13.22 -3.53
N LYS A 68 -7.45 -12.20 -4.06
CA LYS A 68 -8.68 -11.70 -3.43
C LYS A 68 -9.84 -12.69 -3.50
N ASN A 69 -10.03 -13.36 -4.65
CA ASN A 69 -11.08 -14.37 -4.79
C ASN A 69 -10.77 -15.63 -3.97
N SER A 70 -9.49 -16.01 -3.86
CA SER A 70 -9.09 -17.18 -3.09
C SER A 70 -9.11 -16.96 -1.57
N ALA A 71 -9.11 -15.71 -1.10
CA ALA A 71 -9.25 -15.35 0.31
C ALA A 71 -10.72 -15.33 0.79
N VAL A 72 -11.68 -15.59 -0.10
CA VAL A 72 -13.13 -15.65 0.20
C VAL A 72 -13.63 -17.10 0.36
N VAL A 73 -12.72 -18.08 0.35
CA VAL A 73 -13.04 -19.51 0.59
C VAL A 73 -12.71 -19.89 2.04
#